data_AF-K0TB08-F1
#
_entry.id   AF-K0TB08-F1
#
_cell.length_a   1.000
_cell.length_b   1.000
_cell.length_c   1.000
_cell.angle_alpha   90.00
_cell.angle_beta   90.00
_cell.angle_gamma   90.00
#
_symmetry.space_group_name_H-M   'P 1'
#
loop_
_entity.id
_entity.type
_entity.pdbx_description
1 polymer ?
#
loop_
_entity_poly.entity_id
_entity_poly.type
_entity_poly.pdbx_seq_one_letter_code
_entity_poly.pdbx_strand_id
1 'polypeptide(L)'
;MSASPTPPLHVFRGILRLIKSPAAPRPLSGESARGAAAAAQSPTASNESAPPAKQSSLRRRVISHYKQNIFLPPREARVQRNLAHDYWILKKDLAERARLHELDAGAEEKLTPMELSRRAAARAGLQLPKLDASSED
;
A
#
# COMPACT_ATOMS: atom_id res chain seq x y z
N MET A 1 27.61 -23.69 6.46
CA MET A 1 26.81 -22.47 6.22
C MET A 1 25.44 -22.91 5.73
N SER A 2 24.43 -22.92 6.59
CA SER A 2 23.08 -23.38 6.25
C SER A 2 22.24 -22.23 5.69
N ALA A 3 21.75 -22.38 4.47
CA ALA A 3 20.80 -21.46 3.86
C ALA A 3 19.45 -21.56 4.58
N SER A 4 18.83 -20.44 4.94
CA SER A 4 17.48 -20.44 5.47
C SER A 4 16.47 -20.73 4.35
N PRO A 5 15.52 -21.65 4.55
CA PRO A 5 14.50 -21.95 3.54
C PRO A 5 13.55 -20.76 3.45
N THR A 6 13.47 -20.16 2.26
CA THR A 6 12.50 -19.12 1.94
C THR A 6 11.09 -19.64 2.21
N PRO A 7 10.30 -18.98 3.09
CA PRO A 7 8.98 -19.49 3.41
C PRO A 7 8.06 -19.39 2.19
N PRO A 8 7.26 -20.43 1.92
CA PRO A 8 6.45 -20.52 0.72
C PRO A 8 5.35 -19.45 0.69
N LEU A 9 5.04 -18.96 -0.52
CA LEU A 9 4.15 -17.81 -0.80
C LEU A 9 2.76 -17.84 -0.11
N HIS A 10 2.28 -19.02 0.28
CA HIS A 10 1.00 -19.17 0.99
C HIS A 10 1.02 -18.63 2.42
N VAL A 11 2.20 -18.60 3.07
CA VAL A 11 2.37 -18.01 4.41
C VAL A 11 2.12 -16.51 4.36
N PHE A 12 2.66 -15.82 3.34
CA PHE A 12 2.43 -14.38 3.14
C PHE A 12 0.96 -14.07 2.79
N ARG A 13 0.28 -14.94 2.03
CA ARG A 13 -1.16 -14.77 1.75
C ARG A 13 -2.03 -14.93 3.01
N GLY A 14 -1.67 -15.84 3.92
CA GLY A 14 -2.37 -16.01 5.20
C GLY A 14 -2.23 -14.79 6.11
N ILE A 15 -1.01 -14.25 6.23
CA ILE A 15 -0.72 -13.06 7.03
C ILE A 15 -1.46 -11.84 6.46
N LEU A 16 -1.46 -11.64 5.14
CA LEU A 16 -2.15 -10.52 4.50
C LEU A 16 -3.68 -10.58 4.62
N ARG A 17 -4.27 -11.78 4.71
CA ARG A 17 -5.72 -11.94 5.00
C ARG A 17 -6.08 -11.46 6.40
N LEU A 18 -5.22 -11.68 7.40
CA LEU A 18 -5.44 -11.23 8.78
C LEU A 18 -5.45 -9.70 8.93
N ILE A 19 -4.70 -8.98 8.08
CA ILE A 19 -4.61 -7.51 8.13
C ILE A 19 -5.70 -6.81 7.30
N LYS A 20 -6.31 -7.51 6.32
CA LYS A 20 -7.28 -6.93 5.39
C LYS A 20 -8.75 -7.16 5.78
N SER A 21 -9.04 -8.02 6.75
CA SER A 21 -10.39 -8.09 7.31
C SER A 21 -10.57 -6.94 8.31
N PRO A 22 -11.43 -5.92 8.04
CA PRO A 22 -11.90 -5.06 9.11
C PRO A 22 -12.60 -5.96 10.12
N ALA A 23 -12.16 -5.91 11.37
CA ALA A 23 -12.81 -6.57 12.48
C ALA A 23 -14.28 -6.09 12.53
N ALA A 24 -15.19 -6.90 12.00
CA ALA A 24 -16.61 -6.75 12.25
C ALA A 24 -16.82 -6.98 13.76
N PRO A 25 -17.46 -6.06 14.49
CA PRO A 25 -17.79 -6.30 15.86
C PRO A 25 -18.74 -7.51 15.91
N ARG A 26 -18.35 -8.56 16.63
CA ARG A 26 -19.24 -9.65 17.02
C ARG A 26 -20.23 -9.07 18.04
N PRO A 27 -21.55 -8.98 17.76
CA PRO A 27 -22.51 -8.82 18.83
C PRO A 27 -22.62 -10.16 19.57
N LEU A 28 -22.27 -10.12 20.85
CA LEU A 28 -22.68 -11.14 21.83
C LEU A 28 -24.19 -11.02 22.06
N SER A 29 -24.83 -12.17 22.24
CA SER A 29 -26.15 -12.42 22.85
C SER A 29 -27.36 -11.66 22.27
N GLY A 30 -28.36 -12.43 21.85
CA GLY A 30 -29.60 -11.91 21.32
C GLY A 30 -30.40 -11.09 22.32
N GLU A 31 -31.08 -10.08 21.79
CA GLU A 31 -32.33 -9.55 22.35
C GLU A 31 -33.02 -8.66 21.30
N SER A 32 -34.26 -9.02 20.98
CA SER A 32 -35.37 -8.14 20.58
C SER A 32 -35.18 -7.15 19.42
N ALA A 33 -35.54 -7.57 18.21
CA ALA A 33 -35.92 -6.66 17.12
C ALA A 33 -37.44 -6.44 17.15
N ARG A 34 -37.88 -5.35 17.79
CA ARG A 34 -39.21 -4.76 17.60
C ARG A 34 -39.05 -3.38 16.97
N GLY A 35 -39.60 -3.25 15.76
CA GLY A 35 -40.20 -2.07 15.13
C GLY A 35 -39.56 -0.68 15.29
N ALA A 36 -39.31 -0.01 14.17
CA ALA A 36 -40.13 1.14 13.73
C ALA A 36 -39.46 1.88 12.57
N ALA A 37 -40.18 1.99 11.47
CA ALA A 37 -39.96 3.02 10.45
C ALA A 37 -40.41 4.38 11.02
N ALA A 38 -39.64 5.45 10.80
CA ALA A 38 -40.17 6.82 10.77
C ALA A 38 -39.18 7.83 10.21
N ALA A 39 -39.69 8.56 9.22
CA ALA A 39 -39.53 10.00 9.00
C ALA A 39 -38.18 10.55 8.54
N ALA A 40 -38.21 10.97 7.27
CA ALA A 40 -37.43 12.03 6.69
C ALA A 40 -37.40 13.28 7.58
N GLN A 41 -36.22 13.89 7.69
CA GLN A 41 -36.04 15.31 7.97
C GLN A 41 -34.65 15.73 7.48
N SER A 42 -34.61 16.38 6.33
CA SER A 42 -33.49 17.24 5.92
C SER A 42 -33.44 18.44 6.86
N PRO A 43 -32.24 18.93 7.21
CA PRO A 43 -32.07 20.37 7.28
C PRO A 43 -30.85 20.84 6.49
N THR A 44 -31.16 21.77 5.57
CA THR A 44 -30.47 23.04 5.34
C THR A 44 -28.95 23.06 5.19
N ALA A 45 -28.54 23.33 3.97
CA ALA A 45 -27.26 23.90 3.62
C ALA A 45 -27.05 25.25 4.32
N SER A 46 -25.96 25.34 5.09
CA SER A 46 -25.30 26.59 5.43
C SER A 46 -23.80 26.42 5.27
N ASN A 47 -23.25 27.32 4.45
CA ASN A 47 -21.85 27.69 4.30
C ASN A 47 -21.00 27.52 5.58
N GLU A 48 -19.85 26.85 5.46
CA GLU A 48 -18.52 27.47 5.63
C GLU A 48 -17.43 26.38 5.69
N SER A 49 -16.43 26.51 4.82
CA SER A 49 -15.08 25.94 4.91
C SER A 49 -14.93 24.59 5.63
N ALA A 50 -15.22 23.48 4.94
CA ALA A 50 -14.77 22.17 5.39
C ALA A 50 -13.23 22.12 5.40
N PRO A 51 -12.56 22.01 6.56
CA PRO A 51 -11.17 21.58 6.56
C PRO A 51 -11.12 20.12 6.07
N PRO A 52 -10.00 19.64 5.51
CA PRO A 52 -9.89 18.26 5.05
C PRO A 52 -10.09 17.29 6.24
N ALA A 53 -11.32 16.81 6.43
CA ALA A 53 -11.74 16.00 7.58
C ALA A 53 -10.90 14.73 7.80
N LYS A 54 -10.14 14.31 6.79
CA LYS A 54 -9.20 13.19 6.87
C LYS A 54 -7.93 13.52 7.65
N GLN A 55 -7.40 14.75 7.55
CA GLN A 55 -6.16 15.14 8.25
C GLN A 55 -6.40 15.35 9.76
N SER A 56 -7.57 15.87 10.14
CA SER A 56 -7.91 16.11 11.55
C SER A 56 -8.03 14.79 12.34
N SER A 57 -8.61 13.73 11.73
CA SER A 57 -8.74 12.42 12.37
C SER A 57 -7.39 11.69 12.54
N LEU A 58 -6.52 11.72 11.52
CA LEU A 58 -5.19 11.13 11.60
C LEU A 58 -4.33 11.84 12.65
N ARG A 59 -4.30 13.18 12.61
CA ARG A 59 -3.55 13.99 13.58
C ARG A 59 -3.99 13.68 15.01
N ARG A 60 -5.30 13.57 15.25
CA ARG A 60 -5.84 13.21 16.57
C ARG A 60 -5.40 11.82 17.02
N ARG A 61 -5.41 10.83 16.11
CA ARG A 61 -4.94 9.46 16.37
C ARG A 61 -3.43 9.41 16.67
N VAL A 62 -2.63 10.17 15.92
CA VAL A 62 -1.17 10.26 16.16
C VAL A 62 -0.89 10.88 17.53
N ILE A 63 -1.58 11.97 17.88
CA ILE A 63 -1.43 12.61 19.19
C ILE A 63 -1.89 11.69 20.32
N SER A 64 -3.01 10.97 20.16
CA SER A 64 -3.48 10.04 21.18
C SER A 64 -2.50 8.88 21.38
N HIS A 65 -1.97 8.32 20.29
CA HIS A 65 -0.97 7.25 20.35
C HIS A 65 0.35 7.73 20.96
N TYR A 66 0.80 8.95 20.62
CA TYR A 66 1.96 9.55 21.25
C TYR A 66 1.75 9.67 22.76
N LYS A 67 0.63 10.25 23.20
CA LYS A 67 0.32 10.40 24.63
C LYS A 67 0.29 9.08 25.39
N GLN A 68 -0.23 8.02 24.78
CA GLN A 68 -0.22 6.67 25.36
C GLN A 68 1.20 6.10 25.48
N ASN A 69 2.08 6.47 24.56
CA ASN A 69 3.43 5.91 24.46
C ASN A 69 4.53 6.71 25.18
N ILE A 70 4.20 7.88 25.75
CA ILE A 70 5.16 8.71 26.50
C ILE A 70 5.77 7.94 27.69
N PHE A 71 4.97 7.09 28.33
CA PHE A 71 5.35 6.41 29.58
C PHE A 71 5.67 4.92 29.40
N LEU A 72 6.10 4.52 28.20
CA LEU A 72 6.41 3.11 27.94
C LEU A 72 7.60 2.62 28.77
N PRO A 73 7.57 1.36 29.22
CA PRO A 73 8.73 0.70 29.79
C PRO A 73 9.94 0.75 28.85
N PRO A 74 11.18 0.84 29.38
CA PRO A 74 12.39 1.03 28.56
C PRO A 74 12.57 0.01 27.43
N ARG A 75 12.15 -1.25 27.65
CA ARG A 75 12.22 -2.32 26.65
C ARG A 75 11.30 -2.06 25.47
N GLU A 76 10.04 -1.69 25.74
CA GLU A 76 9.03 -1.42 24.72
C GLU A 76 9.35 -0.14 23.95
N ALA A 77 9.84 0.89 24.63
CA ALA A 77 10.30 2.12 23.99
C ALA A 77 11.43 1.87 22.98
N ARG A 78 12.36 0.95 23.27
CA ARG A 78 13.41 0.55 22.31
C ARG A 78 12.83 -0.12 21.07
N VAL A 79 11.89 -1.05 21.25
CA VAL A 79 11.22 -1.74 20.13
C VAL A 79 10.50 -0.72 19.24
N GLN A 80 9.75 0.21 19.83
CA GLN A 80 9.05 1.24 19.06
C GLN A 80 10.01 2.18 18.30
N ARG A 81 11.14 2.56 18.91
CA ARG A 81 12.18 3.36 18.23
C ARG A 81 12.79 2.62 17.04
N ASN A 82 13.11 1.33 17.22
CA ASN A 82 13.65 0.51 16.14
C ASN A 82 12.64 0.41 14.99
N LEU A 83 11.38 0.12 15.30
CA LEU A 83 10.32 0.03 14.30
C LEU A 83 10.09 1.35 13.55
N ALA A 84 10.16 2.48 14.25
CA ALA A 84 10.07 3.80 13.63
C ALA A 84 11.26 4.08 12.69
N HIS A 85 12.47 3.69 13.10
CA HIS A 85 13.68 3.80 12.29
C HIS A 85 13.62 2.92 11.04
N ASP A 86 13.22 1.66 11.17
CA ASP A 86 13.07 0.73 10.07
C ASP A 86 12.03 1.21 9.06
N TYR A 87 10.90 1.74 9.55
CA TYR A 87 9.89 2.36 8.69
C TYR A 87 10.43 3.59 7.94
N TRP A 88 11.24 4.41 8.59
CA TRP A 88 11.85 5.58 7.96
C TRP A 88 12.82 5.17 6.83
N ILE A 89 13.66 4.17 7.06
CA ILE A 89 14.53 3.59 6.03
C ILE A 89 13.69 3.07 4.87
N LEU A 90 12.67 2.24 5.15
CA LEU A 90 11.81 1.68 4.12
C LEU A 90 11.16 2.78 3.27
N LYS A 91 10.69 3.86 3.89
CA LYS A 91 10.10 5.00 3.18
C LYS A 91 11.11 5.65 2.23
N LYS A 92 12.36 5.82 2.67
CA LYS A 92 13.44 6.37 1.84
C LYS A 92 13.74 5.44 0.65
N ASP A 93 13.84 4.14 0.89
CA ASP A 93 14.14 3.15 -0.16
C ASP A 93 13.03 3.09 -1.21
N LEU A 94 11.75 3.17 -0.79
CA LEU A 94 10.63 3.21 -1.72
C LEU A 94 10.64 4.48 -2.58
N ALA A 95 10.99 5.63 -2.00
CA ALA A 95 11.12 6.87 -2.75
C ALA A 95 12.27 6.78 -3.79
N GLU A 96 13.40 6.19 -3.41
CA GLU A 96 14.52 6.00 -4.33
C GLU A 96 14.18 5.01 -5.46
N ARG A 97 13.46 3.91 -5.15
CA ARG A 97 12.97 3.00 -6.19
C ARG A 97 11.99 3.64 -7.14
N ALA A 98 11.07 4.47 -6.63
CA ALA A 98 10.15 5.21 -7.49
C ALA A 98 10.92 6.15 -8.43
N ARG A 99 11.92 6.87 -7.90
CA ARG A 99 12.81 7.73 -8.69
C ARG A 99 13.60 6.95 -9.75
N LEU A 100 14.20 5.82 -9.38
CA LEU A 100 14.92 4.96 -10.33
C LEU A 100 14.00 4.41 -11.41
N HIS A 101 12.79 3.98 -11.02
CA HIS A 101 11.79 3.54 -11.97
C HIS A 101 11.36 4.66 -12.93
N GLU A 102 11.21 5.91 -12.47
CA GLU A 102 10.95 7.05 -13.35
C GLU A 102 12.09 7.28 -14.36
N LEU A 103 13.34 7.15 -13.91
CA LEU A 103 14.51 7.24 -14.80
C LEU A 103 14.54 6.10 -15.82
N ASP A 104 14.20 4.88 -15.41
CA ASP A 104 14.14 3.69 -16.27
C ASP A 104 12.94 3.73 -17.23
N ALA A 105 11.78 4.22 -16.79
CA ALA A 105 10.55 4.31 -17.57
C ALA A 105 10.70 5.24 -18.78
N GLY A 106 11.58 6.24 -18.70
CA GLY A 106 11.93 7.09 -19.85
C GLY A 106 12.59 6.34 -21.02
N ALA A 107 13.07 5.10 -20.82
CA ALA A 107 13.54 4.25 -21.90
C ALA A 107 12.38 3.52 -22.61
N GLU A 108 11.32 3.15 -21.89
CA GLU A 108 10.14 2.46 -22.44
C GLU A 108 9.26 3.39 -23.27
N GLU A 109 9.18 4.69 -22.91
CA GLU A 109 8.43 5.69 -23.70
C GLU A 109 9.11 6.07 -25.02
N LYS A 110 10.45 5.98 -25.09
CA LYS A 110 11.22 6.38 -26.28
C LYS A 110 11.41 5.24 -27.27
N LEU A 111 11.29 4.00 -26.82
CA LEU A 111 11.51 2.82 -27.64
C LEU A 111 10.17 2.31 -28.14
N THR A 112 10.13 2.02 -29.43
CA THR A 112 8.97 1.34 -30.02
C THR A 112 8.83 -0.07 -29.39
N PRO A 113 7.62 -0.65 -29.34
CA PRO A 113 7.41 -2.01 -28.83
C PRO A 113 8.31 -3.07 -29.50
N MET A 114 8.67 -2.86 -30.78
CA MET A 114 9.64 -3.69 -31.51
C MET A 114 11.06 -3.58 -30.95
N GLU A 115 11.53 -2.38 -30.62
CA GLU A 115 12.85 -2.16 -30.05
C GLU A 115 12.97 -2.69 -28.62
N LEU A 116 11.90 -2.55 -27.84
CA LEU A 116 11.79 -3.18 -26.52
C LEU A 116 11.90 -4.70 -26.61
N SER A 117 11.17 -5.30 -27.54
CA SER A 117 11.27 -6.74 -27.82
C SER A 117 12.69 -7.13 -28.25
N ARG A 118 13.32 -6.33 -29.13
CA ARG A 118 14.71 -6.55 -29.59
C ARG A 118 15.72 -6.50 -28.44
N ARG A 119 15.60 -5.52 -27.54
CA ARG A 119 16.43 -5.42 -26.33
C ARG A 119 16.20 -6.59 -25.38
N ALA A 120 14.95 -6.99 -25.16
CA ALA A 120 14.62 -8.12 -24.31
C ALA A 120 15.21 -9.43 -24.84
N ALA A 121 15.09 -9.68 -26.15
CA ALA A 121 15.70 -10.84 -26.80
C ALA A 121 17.23 -10.79 -26.71
N ALA A 122 17.85 -9.65 -26.99
CA ALA A 122 19.30 -9.50 -26.89
C ALA A 122 19.81 -9.75 -25.47
N ARG A 123 19.11 -9.28 -24.42
CA ARG A 123 19.42 -9.59 -23.01
C ARG A 123 19.33 -11.09 -22.70
N ALA A 124 18.40 -11.79 -23.35
CA ALA A 124 18.26 -13.23 -23.25
C ALA A 124 19.21 -14.01 -24.18
N GLY A 125 20.11 -13.33 -24.91
CA GLY A 125 21.02 -13.96 -25.87
C GLY A 125 20.35 -14.47 -27.15
N LEU A 126 19.12 -14.02 -27.41
CA LEU A 126 18.29 -14.42 -28.54
C LEU A 126 18.25 -13.31 -29.60
N GLN A 127 18.22 -13.71 -30.87
CA GLN A 127 18.09 -12.79 -31.99
C GLN A 127 16.65 -12.84 -32.52
N LEU A 128 15.96 -11.70 -32.51
CA LEU A 128 14.62 -11.60 -33.10
C LEU A 128 14.71 -11.62 -34.63
N PRO A 129 13.82 -12.36 -35.32
CA PRO A 129 13.69 -12.31 -36.77
C PRO A 129 13.41 -10.88 -37.25
N LYS A 130 13.96 -10.52 -38.42
CA LYS A 130 13.60 -9.28 -39.10
C LYS A 130 12.19 -9.45 -39.64
N LEU A 131 11.21 -8.85 -38.96
CA LEU A 131 9.87 -8.68 -39.49
C LEU A 131 9.94 -7.47 -40.42
N ASP A 132 10.18 -7.70 -41.70
CA ASP A 132 10.13 -6.64 -42.70
C ASP A 132 8.67 -6.17 -42.79
N ALA A 133 8.39 -4.94 -42.34
CA ALA A 133 7.05 -4.36 -42.31
C ALA A 133 6.54 -3.92 -43.70
N SER A 134 6.91 -4.65 -44.76
CA SER A 134 6.52 -4.34 -46.14
C SER A 134 6.53 -5.60 -47.00
N SER A 135 5.65 -6.54 -46.69
CA SER A 135 5.08 -7.46 -47.68
C SER A 135 3.62 -7.08 -47.89
N GLU A 136 3.39 -5.88 -48.41
CA GLU A 136 2.12 -5.51 -49.04
C GLU A 136 2.34 -5.63 -50.56
N ASP A 137 1.71 -6.63 -51.15
CA ASP A 137 1.29 -6.64 -52.56
C ASP A 137 0.02 -5.78 -52.71
#